data_AF-A0A7Y5PJ60-F1
#
_entry.id   AF-A0A7Y5PJ60-F1
#
_cell.length_a   1.000
_cell.length_b   1.000
_cell.length_c   1.000
_cell.angle_alpha   90.00
_cell.angle_beta   90.00
_cell.angle_gamma   90.00
#
_symmetry.space_group_name_H-M   'P 1'
#
loop_
_entity.id
_entity.type
_entity.pdbx_description
1 polymer ?
#
loop_
_entity_poly.entity_id
_entity_poly.type
_entity_poly.pdbx_seq_one_letter_code
_entity_poly.pdbx_strand_id
1 'polypeptide(L)' 'MTTTLDQRHADGVLHITLNRPTVRNAMSLAMVTELREALATAEADGRSRAIVLRGAGGHFCSGGDIQDMARARMAA' A
#
# COMPACT_ATOMS: atom_id res chain seq x y z
N MET A 1 15.13 5.00 -1.80
CA MET A 1 14.04 4.03 -1.55
C MET A 1 12.81 4.58 -2.24
N THR A 2 12.20 3.83 -3.16
CA THR A 2 10.96 4.25 -3.80
C THR A 2 9.81 3.83 -2.89
N THR A 3 9.19 4.77 -2.19
CA THR A 3 8.02 4.50 -1.35
C THR A 3 6.92 3.88 -2.20
N THR A 4 6.32 2.79 -1.75
CA THR A 4 5.30 2.08 -2.51
C THR A 4 3.89 2.62 -2.24
N LEU A 5 3.73 3.40 -1.17
CA LEU A 5 2.49 4.08 -0.82
C LEU A 5 2.67 5.60 -0.75
N ASP A 6 1.73 6.36 -1.33
CA ASP A 6 1.59 7.78 -1.02
C ASP A 6 0.50 7.97 0.05
N GLN A 7 0.79 8.78 1.07
CA GLN A 7 -0.15 9.06 2.17
C GLN A 7 -0.48 10.54 2.26
N ARG A 8 -1.76 10.86 2.49
CA ARG A 8 -2.23 12.22 2.76
C ARG A 8 -3.35 12.20 3.77
N HIS A 9 -3.24 12.98 4.84
CA HIS A 9 -4.34 13.23 5.76
C HIS A 9 -5.08 14.53 5.38
N ALA A 10 -6.41 14.48 5.36
CA ALA A 10 -7.27 15.66 5.19
C ALA A 10 -8.63 15.41 5.85
N ASP A 11 -9.13 16.38 6.60
CA ASP A 11 -10.51 16.38 7.16
C ASP A 11 -10.88 15.11 7.95
N GLY A 12 -9.91 14.56 8.70
CA GLY A 12 -10.09 13.32 9.47
C GLY A 12 -10.10 12.05 8.62
N VAL A 13 -9.68 12.11 7.35
CA VAL A 13 -9.57 10.96 6.45
C VAL A 13 -8.10 10.75 6.09
N LEU A 14 -7.62 9.52 6.28
CA LEU A 14 -6.32 9.08 5.75
C LEU A 14 -6.52 8.55 4.33
N HIS A 15 -5.91 9.22 3.37
CA HIS A 15 -5.85 8.76 1.98
C HIS A 15 -4.55 7.99 1.74
N ILE A 16 -4.67 6.73 1.32
CA ILE A 16 -3.55 5.88 0.94
C ILE A 16 -3.66 5.58 -0.55
N THR A 17 -2.60 5.86 -1.31
CA THR A 17 -2.50 5.54 -2.74
C THR A 17 -1.45 4.46 -2.95
N LEU A 18 -1.87 3.31 -3.49
CA LEU A 18 -0.94 2.29 -3.97
C LEU A 18 -0.19 2.87 -5.18
N ASN A 19 1.14 3.03 -5.08
CA ASN A 19 1.95 3.82 -6.01
C ASN A 19 2.98 2.96 -6.77
N ARG A 20 2.50 1.90 -7.44
CA ARG A 20 3.30 1.07 -8.37
C ARG A 20 2.58 0.95 -9.73
N PRO A 21 2.30 2.07 -10.42
CA PRO A 21 1.41 2.08 -11.59
C PRO A 21 1.94 1.25 -12.77
N THR A 22 3.26 1.15 -12.94
CA THR A 22 3.90 0.38 -14.02
C THR A 22 3.61 -1.12 -13.97
N VAL A 23 3.23 -1.64 -12.79
CA VAL A 23 2.81 -3.04 -12.58
C VAL A 23 1.37 -3.12 -12.08
N ARG A 24 0.53 -2.12 -12.41
CA ARG A 24 -0.89 -2.04 -12.01
C ARG A 24 -1.09 -2.19 -10.49
N ASN A 25 -0.16 -1.64 -9.73
CA ASN A 25 -0.16 -1.65 -8.27
C ASN A 25 -0.17 -3.06 -7.67
N ALA A 26 0.49 -4.03 -8.31
CA ALA A 26 0.75 -5.34 -7.71
C ALA A 26 1.37 -5.19 -6.31
N MET A 27 0.91 -5.98 -5.35
CA MET A 27 1.37 -5.91 -3.96
C MET A 27 2.66 -6.70 -3.78
N SER A 28 3.79 -5.98 -3.82
CA SER A 28 5.10 -6.47 -3.35
C SER A 28 5.10 -6.70 -1.84
N LEU A 29 6.05 -7.47 -1.32
CA LEU A 29 6.18 -7.65 0.14
C LEU A 29 6.42 -6.33 0.87
N ALA A 30 7.25 -5.44 0.30
CA ALA A 30 7.49 -4.10 0.83
C ALA A 30 6.20 -3.29 0.97
N MET A 31 5.37 -3.27 -0.08
CA MET A 31 4.07 -2.59 -0.06
C MET A 31 3.09 -3.16 0.96
N VAL A 32 3.07 -4.48 1.16
CA VAL A 32 2.26 -5.12 2.19
C VAL A 32 2.71 -4.69 3.59
N THR A 33 4.04 -4.63 3.83
CA THR A 33 4.60 -4.14 5.09
C THR A 33 4.25 -2.67 5.33
N GLU A 34 4.49 -1.80 4.35
CA GLU A 34 4.15 -0.37 4.43
C GLU A 34 2.65 -0.15 4.70
N LEU A 35 1.77 -0.93 4.05
CA LEU A 35 0.32 -0.81 4.23
C LEU A 35 -0.10 -1.24 5.64
N ARG A 36 0.49 -2.33 6.16
CA ARG A 36 0.24 -2.78 7.53
C ARG A 36 0.65 -1.73 8.56
N GLU A 37 1.82 -1.13 8.39
CA GLU A 37 2.32 -0.07 9.28
C GLU A 37 1.45 1.18 9.24
N ALA A 38 1.00 1.59 8.05
CA ALA A 38 0.11 2.73 7.88
C ALA A 38 -1.25 2.50 8.57
N LEU A 39 -1.83 1.32 8.40
CA LEU A 39 -3.11 0.96 9.03
C LEU A 39 -2.99 0.88 10.56
N ALA A 40 -1.92 0.25 11.09
CA ALA A 40 -1.68 0.17 12.52
C ALA A 40 -1.46 1.56 13.14
N THR A 41 -0.75 2.44 12.43
CA THR A 41 -0.55 3.84 12.87
C THR A 41 -1.88 4.60 12.92
N ALA A 42 -2.72 4.46 11.89
CA ALA A 42 -4.02 5.12 11.82
C ALA A 42 -5.00 4.62 12.89
N GLU A 43 -4.91 3.33 13.26
CA GLU A 43 -5.67 2.76 14.37
C GLU A 43 -5.21 3.35 15.72
N ALA A 44 -3.90 3.43 15.94
CA ALA A 44 -3.33 3.88 17.21
C ALA A 44 -3.48 5.38 17.48
N ASP A 45 -3.42 6.22 16.44
CA ASP A 45 -3.39 7.68 16.62
C ASP A 45 -4.77 8.33 16.81
N GLY A 46 -5.85 7.61 16.47
CA GLY A 46 -7.23 8.09 16.59
C GLY A 46 -7.56 9.34 15.77
N ARG A 47 -6.66 9.80 14.88
CA ARG A 47 -6.84 11.00 14.05
C ARG A 47 -7.71 10.72 12.84
N SER A 48 -7.73 9.47 12.39
CA SER A 48 -8.45 9.02 11.19
C SER A 48 -9.83 8.47 11.56
N ARG A 49 -10.87 9.15 11.08
CA ARG A 49 -12.26 8.67 11.15
C ARG A 49 -12.61 7.72 10.02
N ALA A 50 -11.89 7.81 8.90
CA ALA A 50 -12.04 6.94 7.75
C ALA A 50 -10.71 6.79 7.02
N ILE A 51 -10.59 5.70 6.25
CA ILE A 51 -9.46 5.45 5.36
C ILE A 51 -9.99 5.29 3.94
N VAL A 52 -9.38 6.01 3.00
CA VAL A 52 -9.65 5.85 1.57
C VAL A 52 -8.44 5.23 0.92
N LEU A 53 -8.61 4.01 0.41
CA LEU A 53 -7.59 3.29 -0.35
C LEU A 53 -7.87 3.40 -1.85
N ARG A 54 -6.88 3.81 -2.63
CA ARG A 54 -6.95 3.88 -4.10
C ARG A 54 -5.63 3.43 -4.73
N GLY A 55 -5.62 3.24 -6.05
CA GLY A 55 -4.39 3.01 -6.80
C GLY A 55 -4.03 4.16 -7.73
N ALA A 56 -2.74 4.38 -7.94
CA ALA A 56 -2.22 5.32 -8.92
C ALA A 56 -2.34 4.76 -10.35
N GLY A 57 -2.33 5.63 -11.35
CA GLY A 57 -2.26 5.23 -12.76
C GLY A 57 -3.53 4.57 -13.31
N GLY A 58 -4.71 4.85 -12.74
CA GLY A 58 -6.00 4.40 -13.28
C GLY A 58 -6.40 2.96 -12.97
N HIS A 59 -5.59 2.25 -12.19
CA HIS A 59 -5.89 0.89 -11.72
C HIS A 59 -5.85 0.85 -10.20
N PHE A 60 -6.73 0.08 -9.57
CA PHE A 60 -6.68 -0.12 -8.12
C PHE A 60 -5.47 -0.99 -7.74
N CYS A 61 -5.55 -2.30 -8.00
CA CYS A 61 -4.51 -3.29 -7.69
C CYS A 61 -4.73 -4.54 -8.55
N SER A 62 -3.66 -5.12 -9.10
CA SER A 62 -3.72 -6.38 -9.85
C SER A 62 -3.58 -7.65 -9.00
N GLY A 63 -3.51 -7.52 -7.68
CA GLY A 63 -3.30 -8.63 -6.74
C GLY A 63 -1.87 -8.73 -6.20
N GLY A 64 -1.46 -9.91 -5.76
CA GLY A 64 -0.10 -10.17 -5.27
C GLY A 64 0.95 -10.07 -6.37
N ASP A 65 2.15 -9.59 -6.01
CA ASP A 65 3.28 -9.55 -6.93
C ASP A 65 3.91 -10.95 -7.08
N ILE A 66 3.65 -11.58 -8.22
CA ILE A 66 4.09 -12.95 -8.52
C ILE A 66 5.62 -13.07 -8.50
N GLN A 67 6.36 -12.03 -8.92
CA GLN A 67 7.82 -12.06 -8.95
C GLN A 67 8.39 -12.05 -7.54
N ASP A 68 7.83 -11.22 -6.65
CA ASP A 68 8.19 -11.19 -5.24
C ASP A 68 7.84 -12.50 -4.54
N MET A 69 6.66 -13.07 -4.82
CA MET A 69 6.25 -14.37 -4.26
C MET A 69 7.18 -15.50 -4.69
N ALA A 70 7.62 -15.51 -5.95
CA ALA A 70 8.58 -16.48 -6.45
C ALA A 70 9.95 -16.33 -5.77
N ARG A 71 10.43 -15.09 -5.58
CA ARG A 71 11.69 -14.81 -4.85
C ARG A 71 11.62 -15.26 -3.39
N ALA A 72 10.52 -14.98 -2.70
CA ALA A 72 10.31 -15.39 -1.31
C ALA A 72 10.33 -16.92 -1.17
N ARG A 73 9.73 -17.65 -2.11
CA ARG A 73 9.73 -19.13 -2.13
C ARG A 73 11.12 -19.72 -2.38
N MET A 74 11.98 -19.06 -3.15
CA MET A 74 13.35 -19.54 -3.40
C MET A 74 14.30 -19.30 -2.21
N ALA A 75 13.96 -18.38 -1.32
CA ALA A 75 14.76 -18.01 -0.15
C ALA A 75 14.39 -18.80 1.12
N ALA A 76 13.35 -19.64 1.06
CA ALA A 76 12.87 -20.51 2.14
C ALA A 76 13.36 -21.94 1.92
#